data_AF-A0A661ZP24-F1
#
_entry.id   AF-A0A661ZP24-F1
#
_cell.length_a   1.000
_cell.length_b   1.000
_cell.length_c   1.000
_cell.angle_alpha   90.00
_cell.angle_beta   90.00
_cell.angle_gamma   90.00
#
_symmetry.space_group_name_H-M   'P 1'
#
loop_
_entity.id
_entity.type
_entity.pdbx_description
1 polymer ?
#
loop_
_entity_poly.entity_id
_entity_poly.type
_entity_poly.pdbx_seq_one_letter_code
_entity_poly.pdbx_strand_id
1 'polypeptide(L)'
;MKLNTKYKHMKISKFLKQTKIILVIFFQLTFIFSAYAGKDYKEIKLKKIQGIAVGGESETLEHVKIKAINNAKIEALRKAGIEENINSYSNLFKSEDSNNYEELFTSNVFSNIRGSVKDIEILNLKKEFTPEGQMKVAVIINCTVIKYNTTSDLTFDAWIDGFKLFYNNNEALEFTVKPSKDAYLKAFLITNDDAYVLFPNDYEKSYLLKKDTEYKFPSQKIEYILTSEKKSKIHRVIVVLLKEDIPYTEEVTYKNITRWIFNIPPHERVVKSFGFSVIDNIKNKGTKE
;
A
#
# COMPACT_ATOMS: atom_id res chain seq x y z
N MET A 1 54.07 10.11 64.68
CA MET A 1 53.45 8.79 64.95
C MET A 1 53.34 8.05 63.62
N LYS A 2 54.19 7.06 63.38
CA LYS A 2 54.18 6.23 62.15
C LYS A 2 53.10 5.16 62.28
N LEU A 3 52.24 5.01 61.30
CA LEU A 3 51.42 3.81 61.12
C LEU A 3 51.64 3.27 59.71
N ASN A 4 52.14 2.05 59.70
CA ASN A 4 52.51 1.23 58.57
C ASN A 4 51.43 0.16 58.43
N THR A 5 50.87 -0.03 57.23
CA THR A 5 50.06 -1.21 56.96
C THR A 5 50.21 -1.65 55.50
N LYS A 6 51.01 -2.71 55.33
CA LYS A 6 51.03 -3.59 54.15
C LYS A 6 49.64 -4.20 53.95
N TYR A 7 49.12 -4.14 52.73
CA TYR A 7 48.12 -5.11 52.25
C TYR A 7 48.51 -5.71 50.90
N LYS A 8 48.04 -6.95 50.75
CA LYS A 8 48.57 -8.08 49.99
C LYS A 8 48.03 -8.05 48.55
N HIS A 9 48.89 -8.12 47.53
CA HIS A 9 48.47 -8.23 46.13
C HIS A 9 47.76 -9.57 45.86
N MET A 10 46.45 -9.53 45.60
CA MET A 10 45.66 -10.66 45.09
C MET A 10 45.69 -10.67 43.56
N LYS A 11 45.99 -11.81 42.95
CA LYS A 11 46.16 -12.00 41.50
C LYS A 11 44.85 -11.79 40.72
N ILE A 12 44.67 -10.61 40.13
CA ILE A 12 43.52 -10.19 39.31
C ILE A 12 43.50 -10.83 37.90
N SER A 13 44.57 -11.52 37.47
CA SER A 13 44.72 -11.95 36.08
C SER A 13 43.89 -13.16 35.64
N LYS A 14 43.42 -14.01 36.56
CA LYS A 14 42.62 -15.21 36.19
C LYS A 14 41.13 -14.91 36.02
N PHE A 15 40.58 -13.95 36.74
CA PHE A 15 39.14 -13.63 36.70
C PHE A 15 38.74 -12.90 35.41
N LEU A 16 39.61 -12.05 34.89
CA LEU A 16 39.40 -11.33 33.62
C LEU A 16 39.45 -12.23 32.37
N LYS A 17 40.01 -13.44 32.47
CA LYS A 17 40.11 -14.37 31.33
C LYS A 17 38.86 -15.22 31.17
N GLN A 18 38.20 -15.62 32.27
CA GLN A 18 36.95 -16.37 32.24
C GLN A 18 35.74 -15.51 31.82
N THR A 19 35.69 -14.23 32.23
CA THR A 19 34.62 -13.31 31.80
C THR A 19 34.69 -13.01 30.30
N LYS A 20 35.89 -12.92 29.70
CA LYS A 20 36.04 -12.76 28.24
C LYS A 20 35.57 -13.97 27.45
N ILE A 21 35.76 -15.19 27.95
CA ILE A 21 35.34 -16.42 27.24
C ILE A 21 33.81 -16.58 27.28
N ILE A 22 33.17 -16.26 28.41
CA ILE A 22 31.70 -16.32 28.54
C ILE A 22 31.02 -15.24 27.66
N LEU A 23 31.61 -14.05 27.55
CA LEU A 23 31.09 -12.97 26.71
C LEU A 23 31.12 -13.34 25.21
N VAL A 24 32.17 -14.05 24.76
CA VAL A 24 32.32 -14.48 23.36
C VAL A 24 31.32 -15.58 23.00
N ILE A 25 31.04 -16.51 23.92
CA ILE A 25 30.03 -17.57 23.70
C ILE A 25 28.61 -16.98 23.65
N PHE A 26 28.30 -15.98 24.49
CA PHE A 26 27.01 -15.28 24.44
C PHE A 26 26.84 -14.48 23.13
N PHE A 27 27.92 -13.85 22.65
CA PHE A 27 27.90 -13.11 21.38
C PHE A 27 27.75 -14.03 20.15
N GLN A 28 28.25 -15.26 20.21
CA GLN A 28 28.05 -16.25 19.14
C GLN A 28 26.66 -16.91 19.18
N LEU A 29 26.05 -17.09 20.35
CA LEU A 29 24.66 -17.55 20.42
C LEU A 29 23.64 -16.51 19.90
N THR A 30 23.89 -15.21 20.10
CA THR A 30 23.03 -14.15 19.54
C THR A 30 23.18 -13.98 18.02
N PHE A 31 24.26 -14.50 17.42
CA PHE A 31 24.48 -14.41 15.97
C PHE A 31 23.77 -15.52 15.17
N ILE A 32 23.35 -16.61 15.82
CA ILE A 32 22.66 -17.72 15.16
C ILE A 32 21.15 -17.44 15.04
N PHE A 33 20.57 -16.59 15.90
CA PHE A 33 19.14 -16.26 15.85
C PHE A 33 18.76 -15.25 14.77
N SER A 34 19.70 -14.44 14.26
CA SER A 34 19.43 -13.48 13.19
C SER A 34 19.41 -14.09 11.78
N ALA A 35 19.79 -15.37 11.64
CA ALA A 35 19.80 -16.05 10.34
C ALA A 35 18.44 -16.67 9.94
N TYR A 36 17.44 -16.64 10.82
CA TYR A 36 16.08 -17.14 10.55
C TYR A 36 15.03 -16.01 10.38
N ALA A 37 15.45 -14.81 9.96
CA ALA A 37 14.53 -13.88 9.33
C ALA A 37 14.26 -14.36 7.89
N GLY A 38 13.42 -15.39 7.75
CA GLY A 38 12.86 -15.75 6.46
C GLY A 38 12.16 -14.52 5.87
N LYS A 39 12.37 -14.23 4.58
CA LYS A 39 11.60 -13.18 3.92
C LYS A 39 10.11 -13.49 4.09
N ASP A 40 9.31 -12.51 4.51
CA ASP A 40 7.84 -12.66 4.70
C ASP A 40 7.07 -12.90 3.39
N TYR A 41 7.82 -13.05 2.30
CA TYR A 41 7.33 -13.30 0.97
C TYR A 41 8.28 -14.24 0.20
N LYS A 42 7.70 -14.97 -0.75
CA LYS A 42 8.40 -15.81 -1.71
C LYS A 42 8.34 -15.17 -3.08
N GLU A 43 9.48 -15.02 -3.74
CA GLU A 43 9.53 -14.60 -5.15
C GLU A 43 9.50 -15.81 -6.09
N ILE A 44 8.64 -15.76 -7.09
CA ILE A 44 8.45 -16.81 -8.09
C ILE A 44 8.64 -16.16 -9.47
N LYS A 45 9.78 -16.42 -10.10
CA LYS A 45 10.04 -15.95 -11.46
C LYS A 45 9.29 -16.83 -12.45
N LEU A 46 8.39 -16.22 -13.20
CA LEU A 46 7.59 -16.87 -14.23
C LEU A 46 8.02 -16.38 -15.60
N LYS A 47 8.16 -17.32 -16.53
CA LYS A 47 8.55 -17.03 -17.92
C LYS A 47 7.43 -17.39 -18.87
N LYS A 48 7.31 -16.62 -19.95
CA LYS A 48 6.38 -16.87 -21.06
C LYS A 48 4.93 -17.03 -20.62
N ILE A 49 4.45 -16.13 -19.75
CA ILE A 49 3.05 -16.08 -19.34
C ILE A 49 2.24 -15.38 -20.42
N GLN A 50 1.17 -16.03 -20.88
CA GLN A 50 0.30 -15.49 -21.93
C GLN A 50 -0.90 -14.79 -21.32
N GLY A 51 -1.25 -13.64 -21.87
CA GLY A 51 -2.53 -12.98 -21.65
C GLY A 51 -3.16 -12.62 -22.98
N ILE A 52 -4.49 -12.73 -23.07
CA ILE A 52 -5.26 -12.45 -24.28
C ILE A 52 -6.40 -11.52 -23.92
N ALA A 53 -6.63 -10.49 -24.71
CA ALA A 53 -7.81 -9.64 -24.61
C ALA A 53 -8.43 -9.40 -25.98
N VAL A 54 -9.74 -9.21 -25.99
CA VAL A 54 -10.53 -8.79 -27.16
C VAL A 54 -11.09 -7.41 -26.86
N GLY A 55 -10.89 -6.49 -27.80
CA GLY A 55 -11.37 -5.12 -27.71
C GLY A 55 -12.81 -4.98 -28.17
N GLY A 56 -13.50 -4.00 -27.60
CA GLY A 56 -14.79 -3.53 -28.11
C GLY A 56 -14.66 -2.85 -29.48
N GLU A 57 -15.80 -2.54 -30.10
CA GLU A 57 -15.90 -2.00 -31.48
C GLU A 57 -15.08 -0.72 -31.70
N SER A 58 -14.87 0.09 -30.67
CA SER A 58 -14.18 1.39 -30.73
C SER A 58 -12.93 1.49 -29.83
N GLU A 59 -12.43 0.38 -29.29
CA GLU A 59 -11.28 0.41 -28.39
C GLU A 59 -9.94 0.56 -29.12
N THR A 60 -9.03 1.32 -28.52
CA THR A 60 -7.69 1.52 -29.05
C THR A 60 -6.79 0.30 -28.82
N LEU A 61 -5.77 0.13 -29.67
CA LEU A 61 -4.79 -0.95 -29.49
C LEU A 61 -4.12 -0.92 -28.10
N GLU A 62 -3.81 0.27 -27.58
CA GLU A 62 -3.17 0.41 -26.28
C GLU A 62 -4.08 -0.03 -25.13
N HIS A 63 -5.38 0.27 -25.17
CA HIS A 63 -6.33 -0.23 -24.17
C HIS A 63 -6.44 -1.77 -24.21
N VAL A 64 -6.62 -2.36 -25.40
CA VAL A 64 -6.72 -3.83 -25.53
C VAL A 64 -5.41 -4.52 -25.09
N LYS A 65 -4.26 -3.89 -25.33
CA LYS A 65 -2.96 -4.35 -24.86
C LYS A 65 -2.84 -4.29 -23.34
N ILE A 66 -3.30 -3.22 -22.68
CA ILE A 66 -3.33 -3.13 -21.21
C ILE A 66 -4.18 -4.26 -20.63
N LYS A 67 -5.37 -4.51 -21.19
CA LYS A 67 -6.22 -5.65 -20.81
C LYS A 67 -5.50 -6.99 -20.98
N ALA A 68 -4.79 -7.19 -22.09
CA ALA A 68 -4.05 -8.43 -22.33
C ALA A 68 -2.92 -8.63 -21.30
N ILE A 69 -2.19 -7.56 -20.95
CA ILE A 69 -1.15 -7.58 -19.90
C ILE A 69 -1.78 -7.91 -18.55
N ASN A 70 -2.92 -7.30 -18.22
CA ASN A 70 -3.64 -7.55 -16.98
C ASN A 70 -4.10 -9.01 -16.87
N ASN A 71 -4.61 -9.58 -17.97
CA ASN A 71 -4.93 -11.01 -18.02
C ASN A 71 -3.69 -11.89 -17.82
N ALA A 72 -2.53 -11.50 -18.37
CA ALA A 72 -1.27 -12.20 -18.11
C ALA A 72 -0.83 -12.10 -16.63
N LYS A 73 -1.03 -10.95 -15.96
CA LYS A 73 -0.76 -10.79 -14.51
C LYS A 73 -1.64 -11.72 -13.68
N ILE A 74 -2.93 -11.82 -14.00
CA ILE A 74 -3.88 -12.74 -13.34
C ILE A 74 -3.41 -14.19 -13.48
N GLU A 75 -3.04 -14.58 -14.70
CA GLU A 75 -2.55 -15.94 -14.96
C GLU A 75 -1.22 -16.23 -14.25
N ALA A 76 -0.34 -15.23 -14.13
CA ALA A 76 0.90 -15.34 -13.35
C ALA A 76 0.60 -15.59 -11.86
N LEU A 77 -0.33 -14.84 -11.26
CA LEU A 77 -0.76 -15.02 -9.87
C LEU A 77 -1.36 -16.43 -9.66
N ARG A 78 -2.21 -16.88 -10.58
CA ARG A 78 -2.79 -18.23 -10.56
C ARG A 78 -1.69 -19.31 -10.59
N LYS A 79 -0.73 -19.21 -11.51
CA LYS A 79 0.42 -20.14 -11.60
C LYS A 79 1.35 -20.11 -10.38
N ALA A 80 1.40 -18.99 -9.66
CA ALA A 80 2.10 -18.88 -8.39
C ALA A 80 1.32 -19.48 -7.20
N GLY A 81 0.13 -20.03 -7.43
CA GLY A 81 -0.75 -20.60 -6.42
C GLY A 81 -1.41 -19.53 -5.54
N ILE A 82 -1.70 -18.37 -6.11
CA ILE A 82 -2.51 -17.30 -5.50
C ILE A 82 -3.87 -17.32 -6.22
N GLU A 83 -4.65 -18.38 -5.96
CA GLU A 83 -5.95 -18.58 -6.59
C GLU A 83 -7.09 -17.97 -5.76
N GLU A 84 -6.88 -17.87 -4.44
CA GLU A 84 -7.81 -17.21 -3.54
C GLU A 84 -7.93 -15.72 -3.89
N ASN A 85 -9.18 -15.23 -3.94
CA ASN A 85 -9.49 -13.83 -4.21
C ASN A 85 -9.01 -13.34 -5.59
N ILE A 86 -8.94 -14.22 -6.60
CA ILE A 86 -8.62 -13.85 -7.98
C ILE A 86 -9.52 -12.73 -8.51
N ASN A 87 -10.77 -12.68 -8.05
CA ASN A 87 -11.72 -11.61 -8.36
C ASN A 87 -11.24 -10.24 -7.86
N SER A 88 -10.60 -10.16 -6.69
CA SER A 88 -10.01 -8.92 -6.18
C SER A 88 -8.90 -8.41 -7.11
N TYR A 89 -8.08 -9.30 -7.67
CA TYR A 89 -7.06 -8.92 -8.66
C TYR A 89 -7.65 -8.56 -10.02
N SER A 90 -8.65 -9.31 -10.49
CA SER A 90 -9.37 -9.00 -11.73
C SER A 90 -9.99 -7.62 -11.67
N ASN A 91 -10.70 -7.32 -10.59
CA ASN A 91 -11.29 -6.02 -10.35
C ASN A 91 -10.20 -4.94 -10.28
N LEU A 92 -9.12 -5.16 -9.52
CA LEU A 92 -7.98 -4.25 -9.45
C LEU A 92 -7.44 -3.89 -10.84
N PHE A 93 -7.09 -4.89 -11.65
CA PHE A 93 -6.48 -4.65 -12.93
C PHE A 93 -7.46 -4.05 -13.96
N LYS A 94 -8.77 -4.28 -13.84
CA LYS A 94 -9.78 -3.59 -14.66
C LYS A 94 -9.79 -2.08 -14.42
N SER A 95 -9.47 -1.60 -13.21
CA SER A 95 -9.37 -0.15 -12.98
C SER A 95 -8.10 0.49 -13.54
N GLU A 96 -7.00 -0.27 -13.68
CA GLU A 96 -5.81 0.23 -14.38
C GLU A 96 -6.12 0.57 -15.85
N ASP A 97 -7.22 0.04 -16.39
CA ASP A 97 -7.66 0.20 -17.76
C ASP A 97 -8.85 1.18 -17.91
N SER A 98 -9.79 1.19 -16.97
CA SER A 98 -11.10 1.86 -17.17
C SER A 98 -11.27 3.20 -16.47
N ASN A 99 -10.28 3.72 -15.74
CA ASN A 99 -10.42 4.89 -14.83
C ASN A 99 -11.61 4.78 -13.84
N ASN A 100 -12.26 3.62 -13.74
CA ASN A 100 -13.44 3.41 -12.93
C ASN A 100 -13.01 2.86 -11.57
N TYR A 101 -12.58 3.77 -10.71
CA TYR A 101 -11.97 3.45 -9.43
C TYR A 101 -13.02 3.10 -8.35
N GLU A 102 -14.29 3.48 -8.54
CA GLU A 102 -15.31 3.44 -7.48
C GLU A 102 -15.60 2.04 -6.92
N GLU A 103 -15.57 0.99 -7.75
CA GLU A 103 -15.91 -0.39 -7.34
C GLU A 103 -14.81 -1.07 -6.49
N LEU A 104 -13.59 -0.54 -6.44
CA LEU A 104 -12.43 -1.28 -5.93
C LEU A 104 -12.02 -0.98 -4.50
N PHE A 105 -12.41 0.16 -3.99
CA PHE A 105 -11.84 0.65 -2.74
C PHE A 105 -12.51 0.07 -1.49
N THR A 106 -13.02 -1.14 -1.57
CA THR A 106 -13.44 -1.85 -0.39
C THR A 106 -12.18 -2.32 0.35
N SER A 107 -12.14 -2.14 1.68
CA SER A 107 -11.05 -2.65 2.52
C SER A 107 -10.82 -4.16 2.32
N ASN A 108 -11.85 -4.87 1.86
CA ASN A 108 -11.79 -6.27 1.47
C ASN A 108 -10.80 -6.54 0.32
N VAL A 109 -10.71 -5.69 -0.70
CA VAL A 109 -9.72 -5.87 -1.79
C VAL A 109 -8.30 -5.78 -1.22
N PHE A 110 -8.01 -4.76 -0.39
CA PHE A 110 -6.67 -4.55 0.16
C PHE A 110 -6.24 -5.62 1.19
N SER A 111 -7.18 -6.18 1.93
CA SER A 111 -6.93 -7.22 2.95
C SER A 111 -6.83 -8.62 2.35
N ASN A 112 -7.47 -8.88 1.22
CA ASN A 112 -7.54 -10.21 0.60
C ASN A 112 -6.39 -10.52 -0.38
N ILE A 113 -5.56 -9.53 -0.70
CA ILE A 113 -4.44 -9.67 -1.63
C ILE A 113 -3.26 -10.38 -0.97
N ARG A 114 -2.96 -11.58 -1.48
CA ARG A 114 -1.89 -12.50 -1.02
C ARG A 114 -0.65 -12.52 -1.91
N GLY A 115 -0.54 -11.58 -2.85
CA GLY A 115 0.66 -11.41 -3.66
C GLY A 115 0.61 -10.24 -4.62
N SER A 116 1.71 -10.01 -5.33
CA SER A 116 1.89 -8.90 -6.27
C SER A 116 2.73 -9.36 -7.46
N VAL A 117 2.54 -8.73 -8.62
CA VAL A 117 3.32 -8.99 -9.84
C VAL A 117 4.25 -7.81 -10.09
N LYS A 118 5.56 -8.06 -10.16
CA LYS A 118 6.59 -7.07 -10.49
C LYS A 118 7.49 -7.54 -11.63
N ASP A 119 8.40 -6.67 -12.06
CA ASP A 119 9.42 -6.96 -13.09
C ASP A 119 8.82 -7.50 -14.39
N ILE A 120 7.76 -6.85 -14.89
CA ILE A 120 7.06 -7.29 -16.10
C ILE A 120 7.89 -6.93 -17.33
N GLU A 121 8.29 -7.94 -18.09
CA GLU A 121 8.98 -7.82 -19.38
C GLU A 121 8.08 -8.38 -20.47
N ILE A 122 7.74 -7.58 -21.49
CA ILE A 122 6.92 -8.02 -22.63
C ILE A 122 7.84 -8.62 -23.69
N LEU A 123 7.72 -9.93 -23.92
CA LEU A 123 8.52 -10.67 -24.91
C LEU A 123 7.90 -10.65 -26.30
N ASN A 124 6.57 -10.66 -26.38
CA ASN A 124 5.86 -10.69 -27.64
C ASN A 124 4.49 -10.03 -27.50
N LEU A 125 4.07 -9.38 -28.57
CA LEU A 125 2.74 -8.81 -28.74
C LEU A 125 2.25 -9.18 -30.14
N LYS A 126 1.16 -9.93 -30.20
CA LYS A 126 0.49 -10.31 -31.45
C LYS A 126 -0.88 -9.65 -31.51
N LYS A 127 -1.14 -8.97 -32.61
CA LYS A 127 -2.45 -8.39 -32.95
C LYS A 127 -3.10 -9.24 -34.03
N GLU A 128 -4.34 -9.60 -33.81
CA GLU A 128 -5.21 -10.34 -34.73
C GLU A 128 -6.60 -9.72 -34.73
N PHE A 129 -7.46 -10.15 -35.66
CA PHE A 129 -8.88 -9.86 -35.63
C PHE A 129 -9.64 -11.18 -35.48
N THR A 130 -10.69 -11.17 -34.65
CA THR A 130 -11.60 -12.32 -34.55
C THR A 130 -12.43 -12.44 -35.85
N PRO A 131 -13.06 -13.59 -36.12
CA PRO A 131 -13.96 -13.74 -37.28
C PRO A 131 -15.07 -12.69 -37.34
N GLU A 132 -15.47 -12.17 -36.18
CA GLU A 132 -16.49 -11.12 -36.00
C GLU A 132 -15.91 -9.70 -36.19
N GLY A 133 -14.64 -9.57 -36.58
CA GLY A 133 -13.99 -8.29 -36.84
C GLY A 133 -13.46 -7.55 -35.61
N GLN A 134 -13.49 -8.16 -34.41
CA GLN A 134 -13.03 -7.53 -33.18
C GLN A 134 -11.51 -7.62 -33.03
N MET A 135 -10.87 -6.56 -32.51
CA MET A 135 -9.42 -6.57 -32.28
C MET A 135 -9.06 -7.54 -31.16
N LYS A 136 -8.17 -8.49 -31.43
CA LYS A 136 -7.63 -9.43 -30.43
C LYS A 136 -6.15 -9.19 -30.24
N VAL A 137 -5.72 -9.00 -29.00
CA VAL A 137 -4.30 -8.85 -28.64
C VAL A 137 -3.88 -9.99 -27.73
N ALA A 138 -2.79 -10.66 -28.11
CA ALA A 138 -2.12 -11.65 -27.28
C ALA A 138 -0.74 -11.13 -26.88
N VAL A 139 -0.44 -11.14 -25.58
CA VAL A 139 0.87 -10.77 -25.04
C VAL A 139 1.54 -11.96 -24.37
N ILE A 140 2.85 -12.00 -24.43
CA ILE A 140 3.68 -12.96 -23.69
C ILE A 140 4.62 -12.16 -22.80
N ILE A 141 4.60 -12.41 -21.50
CA ILE A 141 5.42 -11.70 -20.52
C ILE A 141 6.32 -12.65 -19.72
N ASN A 142 7.47 -12.14 -19.28
CA ASN A 142 8.14 -12.63 -18.08
C ASN A 142 7.77 -11.72 -16.91
N CYS A 143 7.67 -12.27 -15.71
CA CYS A 143 7.41 -11.49 -14.50
C CYS A 143 7.90 -12.21 -13.25
N THR A 144 7.99 -11.47 -12.15
CA THR A 144 8.22 -12.02 -10.82
C THR A 144 6.93 -11.87 -10.01
N VAL A 145 6.41 -12.98 -9.49
CA VAL A 145 5.29 -12.96 -8.55
C VAL A 145 5.85 -13.00 -7.13
N ILE A 146 5.46 -12.02 -6.32
CA ILE A 146 5.65 -12.01 -4.88
C ILE A 146 4.45 -12.70 -4.25
N LYS A 147 4.65 -13.80 -3.54
CA LYS A 147 3.63 -14.49 -2.76
C LYS A 147 3.89 -14.22 -1.27
N TYR A 148 2.93 -13.63 -0.58
CA TYR A 148 3.06 -13.37 0.85
C TYR A 148 2.84 -14.66 1.64
N ASN A 149 3.74 -14.95 2.58
CA ASN A 149 3.58 -16.07 3.52
C ASN A 149 2.79 -15.66 4.77
N THR A 150 2.45 -14.37 4.89
CA THR A 150 1.75 -13.78 6.02
C THR A 150 0.35 -13.32 5.64
N THR A 151 -0.59 -13.43 6.57
CA THR A 151 -1.90 -12.77 6.50
C THR A 151 -1.86 -11.42 7.21
N SER A 152 -2.91 -10.62 7.08
CA SER A 152 -3.09 -9.41 7.88
C SER A 152 -2.95 -9.71 9.38
N ASP A 153 -2.26 -8.84 10.11
CA ASP A 153 -2.16 -8.92 11.56
C ASP A 153 -3.46 -8.38 12.17
N LEU A 154 -4.35 -9.28 12.62
CA LEU A 154 -5.66 -8.91 13.18
C LEU A 154 -5.56 -8.05 14.45
N THR A 155 -4.39 -8.01 15.10
CA THR A 155 -4.14 -7.17 16.28
C THR A 155 -3.57 -5.80 15.91
N PHE A 156 -3.22 -5.58 14.65
CA PHE A 156 -2.84 -4.29 14.11
C PHE A 156 -4.02 -3.73 13.32
N ASP A 157 -4.69 -2.75 13.90
CA ASP A 157 -5.79 -2.00 13.30
C ASP A 157 -5.79 -0.53 13.77
N ALA A 158 -6.67 0.29 13.22
CA ALA A 158 -6.94 1.65 13.70
C ALA A 158 -8.42 1.99 13.63
N TRP A 159 -8.87 2.72 14.64
CA TRP A 159 -10.12 3.45 14.58
C TRP A 159 -9.90 4.76 13.83
N ILE A 160 -10.77 5.03 12.86
CA ILE A 160 -10.71 6.22 12.02
C ILE A 160 -12.12 6.79 11.90
N ASP A 161 -12.27 8.08 12.12
CA ASP A 161 -13.55 8.80 12.09
C ASP A 161 -13.37 10.24 11.57
N GLY A 162 -14.46 10.97 11.36
CA GLY A 162 -14.48 12.35 10.88
C GLY A 162 -14.85 12.52 9.40
N PHE A 163 -14.95 11.41 8.64
CA PHE A 163 -15.39 11.45 7.25
C PHE A 163 -16.91 11.59 7.13
N LYS A 164 -17.37 12.63 6.43
CA LYS A 164 -18.77 12.83 6.06
C LYS A 164 -19.07 12.13 4.74
N LEU A 165 -20.33 11.72 4.53
CA LEU A 165 -20.77 11.22 3.22
C LEU A 165 -20.81 12.33 2.16
N PHE A 166 -21.04 13.57 2.60
CA PHE A 166 -21.16 14.74 1.75
C PHE A 166 -20.39 15.92 2.36
N TYR A 167 -19.60 16.59 1.53
CA TYR A 167 -18.91 17.83 1.85
C TYR A 167 -19.41 18.92 0.92
N ASN A 168 -19.48 20.15 1.40
CA ASN A 168 -19.75 21.31 0.55
C ASN A 168 -18.45 21.74 -0.15
N ASN A 169 -18.60 22.44 -1.28
CA ASN A 169 -17.47 23.09 -1.93
C ASN A 169 -16.78 24.08 -0.98
N ASN A 170 -15.46 24.03 -0.91
CA ASN A 170 -14.58 24.73 0.04
C ASN A 170 -14.73 24.30 1.52
N GLU A 171 -15.35 23.16 1.80
CA GLU A 171 -15.39 22.63 3.17
C GLU A 171 -14.07 21.94 3.53
N ALA A 172 -13.64 22.11 4.79
CA ALA A 172 -12.46 21.45 5.32
C ALA A 172 -12.70 19.96 5.55
N LEU A 173 -11.75 19.15 5.08
CA LEU A 173 -11.65 17.73 5.37
C LEU A 173 -10.82 17.54 6.64
N GLU A 174 -11.45 16.97 7.66
CA GLU A 174 -10.81 16.61 8.92
C GLU A 174 -11.10 15.15 9.23
N PHE A 175 -10.11 14.44 9.77
CA PHE A 175 -10.31 13.08 10.25
C PHE A 175 -9.41 12.79 11.45
N THR A 176 -9.81 11.80 12.21
CA THR A 176 -9.15 11.37 13.43
C THR A 176 -8.66 9.94 13.26
N VAL A 177 -7.46 9.65 13.76
CA VAL A 177 -6.86 8.32 13.74
C VAL A 177 -6.44 7.93 15.15
N LYS A 178 -6.85 6.74 15.58
CA LYS A 178 -6.41 6.11 16.83
C LYS A 178 -5.91 4.69 16.54
N PRO A 179 -4.59 4.46 16.53
CA PRO A 179 -4.04 3.15 16.19
C PRO A 179 -4.03 2.22 17.40
N SER A 180 -4.23 0.91 17.18
CA SER A 180 -4.19 -0.12 18.23
C SER A 180 -2.77 -0.54 18.65
N LYS A 181 -1.76 -0.15 17.86
CA LYS A 181 -0.32 -0.27 18.14
C LYS A 181 0.39 0.99 17.67
N ASP A 182 1.65 1.17 18.06
CA ASP A 182 2.49 2.22 17.48
C ASP A 182 2.56 2.05 15.96
N ALA A 183 2.36 3.13 15.20
CA ALA A 183 2.19 3.07 13.76
C ALA A 183 2.59 4.37 13.06
N TYR A 184 3.01 4.26 11.80
CA TYR A 184 3.13 5.39 10.88
C TYR A 184 1.89 5.49 10.01
N LEU A 185 1.51 6.72 9.66
CA LEU A 185 0.35 7.00 8.82
C LEU A 185 0.79 7.47 7.42
N LYS A 186 0.09 6.99 6.39
CA LYS A 186 0.08 7.58 5.05
C LYS A 186 -1.38 7.77 4.62
N ALA A 187 -1.74 8.96 4.18
CA ALA A 187 -3.10 9.29 3.75
C ALA A 187 -3.09 9.91 2.37
N PHE A 188 -3.97 9.45 1.50
CA PHE A 188 -4.09 9.88 0.11
C PHE A 188 -5.55 10.27 -0.19
N LEU A 189 -5.75 11.31 -0.97
CA LEU A 189 -7.04 11.67 -1.55
C LEU A 189 -7.02 11.32 -3.03
N ILE A 190 -8.00 10.54 -3.49
CA ILE A 190 -8.22 10.22 -4.89
C ILE A 190 -9.50 10.89 -5.33
N THR A 191 -9.39 11.71 -6.36
CA THR A 191 -10.53 12.29 -7.08
C THR A 191 -10.67 11.55 -8.42
N ASN A 192 -11.56 12.02 -9.29
CA ASN A 192 -11.72 11.41 -10.61
C ASN A 192 -10.60 11.79 -11.57
N ASP A 193 -10.08 13.01 -11.39
CA ASP A 193 -9.15 13.62 -12.32
C ASP A 193 -7.71 13.53 -11.76
N ASP A 194 -7.53 13.51 -10.44
CA ASP A 194 -6.23 13.59 -9.76
C ASP A 194 -6.13 12.71 -8.51
N ALA A 195 -4.92 12.60 -7.95
CA ALA A 195 -4.68 12.10 -6.61
C ALA A 195 -3.66 12.97 -5.85
N TYR A 196 -3.83 13.06 -4.55
CA TYR A 196 -3.08 13.94 -3.66
C TYR A 196 -2.59 13.19 -2.43
N VAL A 197 -1.40 13.54 -1.91
CA VAL A 197 -0.94 13.07 -0.61
C VAL A 197 -1.46 14.02 0.46
N LEU A 198 -2.33 13.53 1.33
CA LEU A 198 -2.81 14.28 2.48
C LEU A 198 -1.75 14.27 3.60
N PHE A 199 -1.15 13.12 3.88
CA PHE A 199 -0.14 13.00 4.94
C PHE A 199 0.84 11.84 4.66
N PRO A 200 2.14 11.98 4.94
CA PRO A 200 2.85 13.23 5.18
C PRO A 200 2.93 14.06 3.90
N ASN A 201 3.04 15.38 4.04
CA ASN A 201 3.16 16.31 2.93
C ASN A 201 4.30 17.31 3.19
N ASP A 202 4.45 18.32 2.34
CA ASP A 202 5.54 19.30 2.48
C ASP A 202 5.49 20.08 3.80
N TYR A 203 4.29 20.32 4.32
CA TYR A 203 4.00 21.05 5.56
C TYR A 203 4.01 20.13 6.80
N GLU A 204 3.57 18.88 6.66
CA GLU A 204 3.47 17.92 7.75
C GLU A 204 4.36 16.70 7.52
N LYS A 205 5.42 16.58 8.32
CA LYS A 205 6.35 15.43 8.23
C LYS A 205 5.75 14.17 8.85
N SER A 206 6.23 13.01 8.39
CA SER A 206 5.89 11.71 8.96
C SER A 206 6.32 11.65 10.43
N TYR A 207 5.48 11.08 11.29
CA TYR A 207 5.82 10.81 12.69
C TYR A 207 5.12 9.54 13.18
N LEU A 208 5.65 8.98 14.27
CA LEU A 208 5.11 7.78 14.90
C LEU A 208 3.87 8.13 15.74
N LEU A 209 2.73 7.57 15.37
CA LEU A 209 1.50 7.59 16.16
C LEU A 209 1.62 6.57 17.28
N LYS A 210 1.33 6.97 18.51
CA LYS A 210 1.37 6.08 19.67
C LYS A 210 0.08 5.30 19.81
N LYS A 211 0.23 4.04 20.24
CA LYS A 211 -0.89 3.15 20.57
C LYS A 211 -1.94 3.86 21.43
N ASP A 212 -3.20 3.64 21.09
CA ASP A 212 -4.39 4.10 21.79
C ASP A 212 -4.45 5.64 22.00
N THR A 213 -3.65 6.39 21.26
CA THR A 213 -3.62 7.85 21.28
C THR A 213 -4.37 8.40 20.08
N GLU A 214 -5.20 9.40 20.30
CA GLU A 214 -6.01 10.03 19.26
C GLU A 214 -5.24 11.17 18.58
N TYR A 215 -5.19 11.15 17.26
CA TYR A 215 -4.54 12.17 16.44
C TYR A 215 -5.53 12.74 15.42
N LYS A 216 -5.59 14.06 15.31
CA LYS A 216 -6.42 14.76 14.33
C LYS A 216 -5.57 15.19 13.14
N PHE A 217 -6.15 15.05 11.96
CA PHE A 217 -5.54 15.42 10.68
C PHE A 217 -6.46 16.39 9.94
N PRO A 218 -5.91 17.49 9.40
CA PRO A 218 -4.51 17.93 9.54
C PRO A 218 -4.12 18.24 10.99
N SER A 219 -2.87 17.98 11.36
CA SER A 219 -2.35 18.11 12.73
C SER A 219 -1.72 19.48 13.02
N GLN A 220 -1.41 20.25 11.97
CA GLN A 220 -0.87 21.61 12.03
C GLN A 220 -1.86 22.67 11.55
N LYS A 221 -1.42 23.94 11.47
CA LYS A 221 -2.17 25.10 10.92
C LYS A 221 -2.31 25.03 9.38
N ILE A 222 -2.64 23.87 8.84
CA ILE A 222 -3.02 23.72 7.44
C ILE A 222 -4.44 23.17 7.40
N GLU A 223 -5.16 23.45 6.33
CA GLU A 223 -6.52 22.96 6.12
C GLU A 223 -6.57 22.18 4.80
N TYR A 224 -7.17 20.99 4.83
CA TYR A 224 -7.45 20.24 3.60
C TYR A 224 -8.77 20.76 3.03
N ILE A 225 -8.72 21.76 2.15
CA ILE A 225 -9.92 22.34 1.55
C ILE A 225 -10.34 21.53 0.33
N LEU A 226 -11.58 21.03 0.35
CA LEU A 226 -12.15 20.27 -0.76
C LEU A 226 -12.80 21.20 -1.76
N THR A 227 -12.34 21.16 -3.02
CA THR A 227 -12.94 21.90 -4.12
C THR A 227 -13.47 20.96 -5.20
N SER A 228 -14.56 21.35 -5.86
CA SER A 228 -15.08 20.64 -7.03
C SER A 228 -15.69 21.62 -8.02
N GLU A 229 -15.21 21.59 -9.26
CA GLU A 229 -15.72 22.43 -10.36
C GLU A 229 -16.87 21.76 -11.15
N LYS A 230 -17.06 20.45 -11.00
CA LYS A 230 -18.05 19.65 -11.75
C LYS A 230 -19.18 19.17 -10.82
N LYS A 231 -20.32 18.81 -11.42
CA LYS A 231 -21.40 18.09 -10.71
C LYS A 231 -20.80 16.88 -9.97
N SER A 232 -20.95 16.93 -8.64
CA SER A 232 -20.62 15.95 -7.62
C SER A 232 -20.26 14.55 -8.16
N LYS A 233 -19.01 14.15 -7.96
CA LYS A 233 -18.53 12.77 -8.12
C LYS A 233 -17.91 12.29 -6.81
N ILE A 234 -17.76 10.98 -6.66
CA ILE A 234 -17.22 10.39 -5.43
C ILE A 234 -15.71 10.63 -5.37
N HIS A 235 -15.28 11.31 -4.32
CA HIS A 235 -13.91 11.41 -3.87
C HIS A 235 -13.63 10.33 -2.84
N ARG A 236 -12.36 10.01 -2.62
CA ARG A 236 -12.01 8.96 -1.69
C ARG A 236 -10.71 9.19 -0.97
N VAL A 237 -10.71 8.94 0.33
CA VAL A 237 -9.51 8.95 1.14
C VAL A 237 -9.07 7.52 1.43
N ILE A 238 -7.82 7.22 1.14
CA ILE A 238 -7.15 5.99 1.53
C ILE A 238 -6.20 6.30 2.68
N VAL A 239 -6.40 5.62 3.79
CA VAL A 239 -5.54 5.68 4.96
C VAL A 239 -4.79 4.37 5.10
N VAL A 240 -3.47 4.43 5.14
CA VAL A 240 -2.56 3.30 5.31
C VAL A 240 -1.80 3.48 6.61
N LEU A 241 -2.00 2.57 7.56
CA LEU A 241 -1.15 2.46 8.74
C LEU A 241 -0.08 1.43 8.51
N LEU A 242 1.13 1.71 9.00
CA LEU A 242 2.32 0.90 8.81
C LEU A 242 3.03 0.69 10.14
N LYS A 243 3.60 -0.49 10.36
CA LYS A 243 4.44 -0.74 11.54
C LYS A 243 5.79 -0.03 11.44
N GLU A 244 6.33 0.06 10.22
CA GLU A 244 7.58 0.76 9.89
C GLU A 244 7.32 1.99 9.02
N ASP A 245 8.22 2.98 9.05
CA ASP A 245 8.08 4.19 8.22
C ASP A 245 8.50 3.92 6.78
N ILE A 246 7.61 3.32 6.00
CA ILE A 246 7.83 3.07 4.58
C ILE A 246 7.41 4.32 3.79
N PRO A 247 8.32 5.02 3.11
CA PRO A 247 7.97 6.23 2.37
C PRO A 247 7.23 5.90 1.06
N TYR A 248 6.41 6.84 0.61
CA TYR A 248 5.87 6.87 -0.74
C TYR A 248 6.65 7.91 -1.56
N THR A 249 7.29 7.49 -2.64
CA THR A 249 8.23 8.33 -3.41
C THR A 249 7.87 8.44 -4.89
N GLU A 250 6.71 7.94 -5.28
CA GLU A 250 6.28 7.88 -6.67
C GLU A 250 5.32 9.02 -7.02
N GLU A 251 5.03 9.19 -8.31
CA GLU A 251 4.00 10.12 -8.74
C GLU A 251 2.63 9.68 -8.20
N VAL A 252 1.92 10.64 -7.60
CA VAL A 252 0.65 10.43 -6.89
C VAL A 252 -0.46 10.10 -7.87
N THR A 253 -0.59 8.82 -8.17
CA THR A 253 -1.65 8.28 -9.03
C THR A 253 -2.27 7.07 -8.35
N TYR A 254 -3.53 6.77 -8.67
CA TYR A 254 -4.19 5.56 -8.17
C TYR A 254 -3.33 4.30 -8.37
N LYS A 255 -2.79 4.13 -9.59
CA LYS A 255 -2.00 2.97 -9.96
C LYS A 255 -0.73 2.85 -9.13
N ASN A 256 -0.04 3.96 -8.90
CA ASN A 256 1.20 3.96 -8.12
C ASN A 256 0.92 3.76 -6.62
N ILE A 257 -0.13 4.40 -6.08
CA ILE A 257 -0.54 4.23 -4.67
C ILE A 257 -0.89 2.77 -4.40
N THR A 258 -1.75 2.17 -5.24
CA THR A 258 -2.17 0.78 -5.07
C THR A 258 -0.99 -0.18 -5.22
N ARG A 259 -0.13 0.01 -6.22
CA ARG A 259 1.10 -0.79 -6.37
C ARG A 259 2.01 -0.67 -5.16
N TRP A 260 2.25 0.56 -4.66
CA TRP A 260 3.06 0.78 -3.47
C TRP A 260 2.47 0.08 -2.25
N ILE A 261 1.17 0.24 -2.00
CA ILE A 261 0.45 -0.48 -0.94
C ILE A 261 0.75 -1.96 -1.10
N PHE A 262 0.51 -2.55 -2.27
CA PHE A 262 0.64 -3.98 -2.53
C PHE A 262 2.05 -4.54 -2.46
N ASN A 263 3.09 -3.71 -2.48
CA ASN A 263 4.47 -4.15 -2.27
C ASN A 263 4.83 -4.28 -0.78
N ILE A 264 3.97 -3.79 0.11
CA ILE A 264 4.15 -3.92 1.56
C ILE A 264 3.51 -5.25 2.02
N PRO A 265 4.14 -6.05 2.89
CA PRO A 265 3.51 -7.27 3.38
C PRO A 265 2.18 -6.99 4.12
N PRO A 266 1.14 -7.85 3.99
CA PRO A 266 -0.16 -7.61 4.63
C PRO A 266 -0.11 -7.48 6.16
N HIS A 267 0.82 -8.16 6.83
CA HIS A 267 0.98 -8.07 8.28
C HIS A 267 1.64 -6.76 8.73
N GLU A 268 2.29 -6.02 7.82
CA GLU A 268 2.98 -4.75 8.08
C GLU A 268 2.07 -3.54 7.88
N ARG A 269 0.86 -3.73 7.34
CA ARG A 269 -0.03 -2.65 6.96
C ARG A 269 -1.48 -2.87 7.34
N VAL A 270 -2.21 -1.78 7.51
CA VAL A 270 -3.68 -1.73 7.54
C VAL A 270 -4.12 -0.68 6.56
N VAL A 271 -5.12 -0.99 5.74
CA VAL A 271 -5.67 -0.05 4.76
C VAL A 271 -7.15 0.15 5.05
N LYS A 272 -7.56 1.41 5.22
CA LYS A 272 -8.95 1.84 5.35
C LYS A 272 -9.26 2.84 4.25
N SER A 273 -10.48 2.80 3.74
CA SER A 273 -10.89 3.61 2.61
C SER A 273 -12.28 4.19 2.84
N PHE A 274 -12.43 5.48 2.55
CA PHE A 274 -13.64 6.26 2.84
C PHE A 274 -14.04 7.05 1.61
N GLY A 275 -15.19 6.70 1.02
CA GLY A 275 -15.77 7.43 -0.11
C GLY A 275 -16.73 8.51 0.37
N PHE A 276 -16.70 9.67 -0.28
CA PHE A 276 -17.60 10.79 -0.02
C PHE A 276 -17.79 11.62 -1.28
N SER A 277 -18.81 12.48 -1.31
CA SER A 277 -19.08 13.36 -2.45
C SER A 277 -18.91 14.83 -2.07
N VAL A 278 -18.36 15.64 -2.98
CA VAL A 278 -18.30 17.10 -2.82
C VAL A 278 -19.43 17.72 -3.61
N ILE A 279 -20.36 18.38 -2.91
CA ILE A 279 -21.55 19.02 -3.47
C ILE A 279 -21.25 20.50 -3.69
N ASP A 280 -21.50 20.97 -4.91
CA ASP A 280 -21.49 22.38 -5.21
C ASP A 280 -22.83 23.00 -4.79
N ASN A 281 -22.83 23.79 -3.73
CA ASN A 281 -23.99 24.56 -3.29
C ASN A 281 -24.10 25.86 -4.09
N ILE A 282 -24.21 25.79 -5.42
CA ILE A 282 -24.84 26.87 -6.17
C ILE A 282 -26.36 26.75 -5.90
N LYS A 283 -26.77 27.17 -4.71
CA LYS A 283 -28.18 27.43 -4.42
C LYS A 283 -28.64 28.58 -5.30
N ASN A 284 -29.61 28.30 -6.17
CA ASN A 284 -30.80 29.11 -6.43
C ASN A 284 -30.76 30.50 -5.79
N LYS A 285 -30.13 31.48 -6.46
CA LYS A 285 -30.51 32.89 -6.27
C LYS A 285 -31.80 33.08 -7.06
N GLY A 286 -32.87 33.34 -6.32
CA GLY A 286 -34.24 33.11 -6.74
C GLY A 286 -34.69 33.86 -8.00
N THR A 287 -35.46 33.15 -8.81
CA THR A 287 -36.66 33.71 -9.42
C THR A 287 -37.63 34.04 -8.30
N LYS A 288 -37.59 35.30 -7.83
CA LYS A 288 -38.81 35.95 -7.36
C LYS A 288 -39.54 36.41 -8.62
N GLU A 289 -40.65 35.75 -8.90
CA GLU A 289 -41.74 36.34 -9.69
C GLU A 289 -42.28 37.61 -9.01
#